data_AF-A0A5B8NQZ1-F1
#
_entry.id   AF-A0A5B8NQZ1-F1
#
_cell.length_a   1.000
_cell.length_b   1.000
_cell.length_c   1.000
_cell.angle_alpha   90.00
_cell.angle_beta   90.00
_cell.angle_gamma   90.00
#
_symmetry.space_group_name_H-M   'P 1'
#
loop_
_entity.id
_entity.type
_entity.pdbx_description
1 polymer ?
#
loop_
_entity_poly.entity_id
_entity_poly.type
_entity_poly.pdbx_seq_one_letter_code
_entity_poly.pdbx_strand_id
1 'polypeptide(L)'
;MDSSQGKIWLNFLSLLPSTILTVLTIAIAFLRFYDQEDFTFLATIEQPRVWSNRLTVAALVVALVAFGVEWDRRNREAAREAESERRRSAEETRAENERIERRQREIQRDRATAEERERAAEERERAARRARIQNRGAILQIRYQLEPNEANRQALRDFLAFLQEYGE
;
A
#
# COMPACT_ATOMS: atom_id res chain seq x y z
N MET A 1 34.58 2.56 -16.61
CA MET A 1 34.66 1.63 -17.75
C MET A 1 34.77 0.16 -17.33
N ASP A 2 34.61 -0.20 -16.05
CA ASP A 2 34.73 -1.60 -15.56
C ASP A 2 33.44 -2.44 -15.64
N SER A 3 32.27 -1.82 -15.82
CA SER A 3 30.99 -2.54 -15.80
C SER A 3 30.71 -3.39 -17.04
N SER A 4 31.46 -3.19 -18.13
CA SER A 4 31.31 -3.96 -19.37
C SER A 4 32.06 -5.28 -19.32
N GLN A 5 33.31 -5.28 -18.82
CA GLN A 5 34.15 -6.48 -18.68
C GLN A 5 33.50 -7.54 -17.76
N GLY A 6 32.97 -7.12 -16.60
CA GLY A 6 32.29 -8.04 -15.68
C GLY A 6 31.03 -8.69 -16.27
N LYS A 7 30.23 -7.95 -17.06
CA LYS A 7 29.03 -8.48 -17.72
C LYS A 7 29.37 -9.47 -18.84
N ILE A 8 30.46 -9.23 -19.58
CA ILE A 8 30.92 -10.13 -20.65
C ILE A 8 31.41 -11.46 -20.06
N TRP A 9 32.18 -11.41 -18.96
CA TRP A 9 32.63 -12.61 -18.25
C TRP A 9 31.48 -13.42 -17.65
N LEU A 10 30.47 -12.75 -17.10
CA LEU A 10 29.25 -13.42 -16.60
C LEU A 10 28.44 -14.07 -17.72
N ASN A 11 28.27 -13.42 -18.88
CA ASN A 11 27.63 -14.01 -20.05
C ASN A 11 28.42 -15.22 -20.59
N PHE A 12 29.75 -15.15 -20.59
CA PHE A 12 30.60 -16.26 -21.02
C PHE A 12 30.49 -17.46 -20.04
N LEU A 13 30.51 -17.20 -18.73
CA LEU A 13 30.30 -18.22 -17.70
C LEU A 13 28.89 -18.81 -17.71
N SER A 14 27.86 -18.05 -18.09
CA SER A 14 26.51 -18.59 -18.23
C SER A 14 26.33 -19.46 -19.47
N LEU A 15 27.16 -19.26 -20.51
CA LEU A 15 27.15 -20.06 -21.75
C LEU A 15 27.99 -21.34 -21.65
N LEU A 16 28.98 -21.36 -20.75
CA LEU A 16 29.89 -22.49 -20.53
C LEU A 16 29.18 -23.84 -20.25
N PRO A 17 28.16 -23.93 -19.39
CA PRO A 17 27.53 -25.21 -19.09
C PRO A 17 26.76 -25.79 -20.29
N SER A 18 26.09 -24.93 -21.07
CA SER A 18 25.35 -25.35 -22.26
C SER A 18 26.30 -25.77 -23.39
N THR A 19 27.36 -25.00 -23.63
CA THR A 19 28.37 -25.32 -24.64
C THR A 19 29.15 -26.60 -24.30
N ILE A 20 29.58 -26.78 -23.04
CA ILE A 20 30.23 -28.01 -22.58
C ILE A 20 29.31 -29.22 -22.73
N LEU A 21 28.02 -29.08 -22.39
CA LEU A 21 27.05 -30.16 -22.57
C LEU A 21 26.90 -30.55 -24.05
N THR A 22 26.85 -29.58 -24.96
CA THR A 22 26.82 -29.86 -26.41
C THR A 22 28.09 -30.56 -26.90
N VAL A 23 29.27 -30.09 -26.48
CA VAL A 23 30.56 -30.72 -26.85
C VAL A 23 30.67 -32.15 -26.31
N LEU A 24 30.25 -32.37 -25.06
CA LEU A 24 30.22 -33.71 -24.46
C LEU A 24 29.23 -34.62 -25.19
N THR A 25 28.06 -34.10 -25.58
CA THR A 25 27.06 -34.88 -26.35
C THR A 25 27.60 -35.29 -27.71
N ILE A 26 28.31 -34.38 -28.39
CA ILE A 26 28.98 -34.66 -29.67
C ILE A 26 30.10 -35.69 -29.47
N ALA A 27 30.91 -35.58 -28.42
CA ALA A 27 31.97 -36.53 -28.12
C ALA A 27 31.43 -37.93 -27.76
N ILE A 28 30.31 -38.00 -27.02
CA ILE A 28 29.61 -39.26 -26.70
C ILE A 28 29.11 -39.91 -27.98
N ALA A 29 28.47 -39.14 -28.87
CA ALA A 29 27.97 -39.65 -30.15
C ALA A 29 29.13 -40.16 -31.02
N PHE A 30 30.23 -39.42 -31.08
CA PHE A 30 31.42 -39.78 -31.85
C PHE A 30 32.03 -41.09 -31.36
N LEU A 31 32.26 -41.24 -30.05
CA LEU A 31 32.82 -42.46 -29.43
C LEU A 31 31.87 -43.67 -29.46
N ARG A 32 30.57 -43.44 -29.62
CA ARG A 32 29.57 -44.51 -29.65
C ARG A 32 29.28 -45.02 -31.06
N PHE A 33 29.48 -44.18 -32.08
CA PHE A 33 29.09 -44.47 -33.45
C PHE A 33 30.26 -44.75 -34.40
N TYR A 34 31.47 -44.27 -34.10
CA TYR A 34 32.70 -44.62 -34.83
C TYR A 34 33.50 -45.69 -34.07
N ASP A 35 33.77 -46.82 -34.71
CA ASP A 35 34.49 -47.96 -34.13
C ASP A 35 35.97 -47.99 -34.57
N GLN A 36 36.76 -48.88 -33.96
CA GLN A 36 38.22 -49.02 -34.15
C GLN A 36 38.68 -49.16 -35.62
N GLU A 37 37.80 -49.56 -36.54
CA GLU A 37 38.12 -49.79 -37.96
C GLU A 37 38.18 -48.50 -38.81
N ASP A 38 37.55 -47.40 -38.39
CA ASP A 38 37.45 -46.19 -39.23
C ASP A 38 38.66 -45.24 -39.09
N PHE A 39 39.41 -45.29 -37.98
CA PHE A 39 40.55 -44.39 -37.72
C PHE A 39 41.65 -45.04 -36.88
N THR A 40 42.89 -45.05 -37.40
CA THR A 40 44.11 -45.60 -36.76
C THR A 40 44.46 -44.99 -35.39
N PHE A 41 43.94 -43.81 -35.06
CA PHE A 41 44.12 -43.18 -33.75
C PHE A 41 43.32 -43.85 -32.62
N LEU A 42 42.18 -44.49 -32.94
CA LEU A 42 41.33 -45.20 -31.94
C LEU A 42 41.97 -46.49 -31.44
N ALA A 43 42.96 -47.05 -32.15
CA ALA A 43 43.78 -48.14 -31.65
C ALA A 43 44.63 -47.75 -30.42
N THR A 44 44.88 -46.45 -30.22
CA THR A 44 45.61 -45.92 -29.06
C THR A 44 44.71 -45.76 -27.82
N ILE A 45 43.38 -45.71 -28.01
CA ILE A 45 42.42 -45.53 -26.92
C ILE A 45 41.92 -46.91 -26.48
N GLU A 46 42.48 -47.44 -25.40
CA GLU A 46 41.96 -48.65 -24.76
C GLU A 46 40.49 -48.45 -24.33
N GLN A 47 39.61 -49.29 -24.87
CA GLN A 47 38.19 -49.45 -24.48
C GLN A 47 37.29 -48.21 -24.73
N PRO A 48 36.92 -47.92 -26.01
CA PRO A 48 36.07 -46.77 -26.40
C PRO A 48 34.72 -46.68 -25.65
N ARG A 49 34.11 -47.84 -25.33
CA ARG A 49 32.84 -47.92 -24.60
C ARG A 49 32.95 -47.41 -23.16
N VAL A 50 34.08 -47.64 -22.49
CA VAL A 50 34.31 -47.16 -21.10
C VAL A 50 34.48 -45.65 -21.10
N TRP A 51 35.16 -45.09 -22.09
CA TRP A 51 35.29 -43.65 -22.27
C TRP A 51 33.95 -42.95 -22.58
N SER A 52 33.10 -43.55 -23.42
CA SER A 52 31.75 -43.03 -23.69
C SER A 52 30.88 -42.99 -22.42
N ASN A 53 30.91 -44.05 -21.59
CA ASN A 53 30.20 -44.05 -20.31
C ASN A 53 30.71 -42.96 -19.37
N ARG A 54 32.04 -42.75 -19.28
CA ARG A 54 32.64 -41.67 -18.47
C ARG A 54 32.20 -40.29 -18.94
N LEU A 55 32.17 -40.05 -20.25
CA LEU A 55 31.70 -38.78 -20.82
C LEU A 55 30.20 -38.56 -20.58
N THR A 56 29.40 -39.64 -20.58
CA THR A 56 27.96 -39.56 -20.28
C THR A 56 27.71 -39.13 -18.84
N VAL A 57 28.46 -39.70 -17.89
CA VAL A 57 28.42 -39.26 -16.48
C VAL A 57 28.87 -37.80 -16.36
N ALA A 58 29.95 -37.42 -17.06
CA ALA A 58 30.41 -36.03 -17.08
C ALA A 58 29.34 -35.07 -17.65
N ALA A 59 28.64 -35.46 -18.72
CA ALA A 59 27.57 -34.67 -19.31
C ALA A 59 26.40 -34.49 -18.34
N LEU A 60 26.02 -35.53 -17.60
CA LEU A 60 24.97 -35.45 -16.58
C LEU A 60 25.37 -34.52 -15.42
N VAL A 61 26.63 -34.58 -14.97
CA VAL A 61 27.14 -33.68 -13.92
C VAL A 61 27.12 -32.23 -14.41
N VAL A 62 27.57 -31.97 -15.64
CA VAL A 62 27.53 -30.63 -16.23
C VAL A 62 26.09 -30.14 -16.39
N ALA A 63 25.16 -31.01 -16.80
CA ALA A 63 23.74 -30.67 -16.89
C ALA A 63 23.16 -30.25 -15.53
N LEU A 64 23.53 -30.97 -14.46
CA LEU A 64 23.07 -30.68 -13.11
C LEU A 64 23.64 -29.36 -12.60
N VAL A 65 24.91 -29.08 -12.88
CA VAL A 65 25.54 -27.78 -12.54
C VAL A 65 24.89 -26.65 -13.34
N ALA A 66 24.67 -26.83 -14.64
CA ALA A 66 23.98 -25.87 -15.50
C ALA A 66 22.60 -25.53 -14.95
N PHE A 67 21.84 -26.57 -14.61
CA PHE A 67 20.51 -26.44 -14.04
C PHE A 67 20.53 -25.73 -12.69
N GLY A 68 21.47 -26.08 -11.80
CA GLY A 68 21.61 -25.45 -10.48
C GLY A 68 21.95 -23.96 -10.56
N VAL A 69 22.84 -23.57 -11.48
CA VAL A 69 23.20 -22.15 -11.69
C VAL A 69 22.01 -21.37 -12.25
N GLU A 70 21.31 -21.92 -13.23
CA GLU A 70 20.13 -21.27 -13.80
C GLU A 70 18.99 -21.18 -12.78
N TRP A 71 18.82 -22.19 -11.93
CA TRP A 71 17.87 -22.17 -10.83
C TRP A 71 18.20 -21.09 -9.80
N ASP A 72 19.46 -20.97 -9.35
CA ASP A 72 19.87 -19.91 -8.43
C ASP A 72 19.64 -18.52 -9.02
N ARG A 73 20.00 -18.33 -10.30
CA ARG A 73 19.75 -17.07 -11.01
C ARG A 73 18.26 -16.73 -11.03
N ARG A 74 17.42 -17.67 -11.43
CA ARG A 74 15.96 -17.47 -11.51
C ARG A 74 15.32 -17.27 -10.14
N ASN A 75 15.81 -17.95 -9.11
CA ASN A 75 15.34 -17.77 -7.74
C ASN A 75 15.66 -16.37 -7.20
N ARG A 76 16.84 -15.82 -7.52
CA ARG A 76 17.19 -14.44 -7.17
C ARG A 76 16.34 -13.41 -7.90
N GLU A 77 16.04 -13.65 -9.18
CA GLU A 77 15.15 -12.78 -9.96
C GLU A 77 13.73 -12.78 -9.35
N ALA A 78 13.18 -13.97 -9.06
CA ALA A 78 11.88 -14.10 -8.40
C ALA A 78 11.85 -13.45 -7.00
N ALA A 79 12.93 -13.55 -6.23
CA ALA A 79 13.02 -12.90 -4.92
C ALA A 79 12.98 -11.37 -5.03
N ARG A 80 13.63 -10.79 -6.05
CA ARG A 80 13.60 -9.34 -6.30
C ARG A 80 12.21 -8.87 -6.75
N GLU A 81 11.56 -9.63 -7.60
CA GLU A 81 10.19 -9.35 -8.03
C GLU A 81 9.23 -9.36 -6.83
N ALA A 82 9.28 -10.41 -6.01
CA ALA A 82 8.47 -10.51 -4.79
C ALA A 82 8.75 -9.38 -3.80
N GLU A 83 10.01 -8.95 -3.65
CA GLU A 83 10.33 -7.79 -2.82
C GLU A 83 9.75 -6.49 -3.40
N SER A 84 9.83 -6.30 -4.72
CA SER A 84 9.27 -5.13 -5.40
C SER A 84 7.75 -5.05 -5.26
N GLU A 85 7.05 -6.18 -5.38
CA GLU A 85 5.60 -6.28 -5.18
C GLU A 85 5.22 -5.98 -3.73
N ARG A 86 5.97 -6.54 -2.77
CA ARG A 86 5.77 -6.24 -1.34
C ARG A 86 5.95 -4.76 -1.04
N ARG A 87 6.96 -4.11 -1.63
CA ARG A 87 7.18 -2.67 -1.48
C ARG A 87 6.02 -1.86 -2.03
N ARG A 88 5.54 -2.17 -3.25
CA ARG A 88 4.36 -1.50 -3.83
C ARG A 88 3.12 -1.69 -2.99
N SER A 89 2.83 -2.91 -2.56
CA SER A 89 1.67 -3.19 -1.72
C SER A 89 1.75 -2.47 -0.36
N ALA A 90 2.94 -2.40 0.25
CA ALA A 90 3.16 -1.66 1.49
C ALA A 90 3.00 -0.15 1.29
N GLU A 91 3.45 0.41 0.17
CA GLU A 91 3.26 1.83 -0.19
C GLU A 91 1.78 2.15 -0.43
N GLU A 92 1.05 1.29 -1.16
CA GLU A 92 -0.39 1.43 -1.38
C GLU A 92 -1.16 1.42 -0.06
N THR A 93 -0.84 0.46 0.83
CA THR A 93 -1.46 0.36 2.15
C THR A 93 -1.18 1.61 3.00
N ARG A 94 0.06 2.14 2.96
CA ARG A 94 0.40 3.38 3.66
C ARG A 94 -0.37 4.58 3.10
N ALA A 95 -0.43 4.72 1.78
CA ALA A 95 -1.16 5.79 1.13
C ALA A 95 -2.67 5.73 1.41
N GLU A 96 -3.25 4.53 1.50
CA GLU A 96 -4.64 4.34 1.91
C GLU A 96 -4.87 4.74 3.36
N ASN A 97 -4.01 4.29 4.28
CA ASN A 97 -4.09 4.66 5.69
C ASN A 97 -4.00 6.18 5.90
N GLU A 98 -3.09 6.86 5.20
CA GLU A 98 -3.01 8.33 5.23
C GLU A 98 -4.29 9.01 4.73
N ARG A 99 -4.93 8.46 3.69
CA ARG A 99 -6.22 8.99 3.19
C ARG A 99 -7.33 8.80 4.21
N ILE A 100 -7.39 7.64 4.87
CA ILE A 100 -8.38 7.36 5.91
C ILE A 100 -8.17 8.33 7.09
N GLU A 101 -6.93 8.51 7.53
CA GLU A 101 -6.61 9.41 8.64
C GLU A 101 -6.97 10.87 8.31
N ARG A 102 -6.68 11.34 7.10
CA ARG A 102 -7.09 12.68 6.65
C ARG A 102 -8.60 12.86 6.69
N ARG A 103 -9.37 11.89 6.17
CA ARG A 103 -10.84 11.95 6.23
C ARG A 103 -11.34 11.96 7.67
N GLN A 104 -10.75 11.17 8.56
CA GLN A 104 -11.15 11.17 9.96
C GLN A 104 -10.90 12.53 10.63
N ARG A 105 -9.76 13.17 10.35
CA ARG A 105 -9.46 14.52 10.86
C ARG A 105 -10.44 15.56 10.32
N GLU A 106 -10.81 15.45 9.04
CA GLU A 106 -11.81 16.33 8.41
C GLU A 106 -13.19 16.16 9.07
N ILE A 107 -13.66 14.92 9.22
CA ILE A 107 -14.92 14.61 9.91
C ILE A 107 -14.93 15.15 11.35
N GLN A 108 -13.82 15.02 12.09
CA GLN A 108 -13.73 15.55 13.44
C GLN A 108 -13.80 17.09 13.47
N ARG A 109 -13.16 17.78 12.52
CA ARG A 109 -13.24 19.24 12.40
C ARG A 109 -14.64 19.71 12.03
N ASP A 110 -15.28 19.00 11.11
CA ASP A 110 -16.65 19.31 10.69
C ASP A 110 -17.63 19.15 11.85
N ARG A 111 -17.48 18.08 12.65
CA ARG A 111 -18.26 17.88 13.87
C ARG A 111 -18.03 19.00 14.89
N ALA A 112 -16.79 19.35 15.18
CA ALA A 112 -16.49 20.44 16.10
C ALA A 112 -17.09 21.77 15.63
N THR A 113 -16.99 22.06 14.32
CA THR A 113 -17.59 23.26 13.72
C THR A 113 -19.12 23.24 13.79
N ALA A 114 -19.75 22.07 13.59
CA ALA A 114 -21.18 21.92 13.71
C ALA A 114 -21.66 22.15 15.16
N GLU A 115 -20.97 21.58 16.14
CA GLU A 115 -21.26 21.80 17.56
C GLU A 115 -21.11 23.27 17.97
N GLU A 116 -20.06 23.95 17.51
CA GLU A 116 -19.88 25.38 17.78
C GLU A 116 -21.02 26.22 17.19
N ARG A 117 -21.47 25.90 15.97
CA ARG A 117 -22.60 26.58 15.33
C ARG A 117 -23.90 26.36 16.10
N GLU A 118 -24.12 25.14 16.60
CA GLU A 118 -25.29 24.81 17.39
C GLU A 118 -25.31 25.57 18.72
N ARG A 119 -24.19 25.58 19.45
CA ARG A 119 -24.06 26.37 20.69
C ARG A 119 -24.28 27.86 20.43
N ALA A 120 -23.71 28.41 19.37
CA ALA A 120 -23.92 29.81 19.00
C ALA A 120 -25.39 30.09 18.63
N ALA A 121 -26.09 29.14 17.99
CA ALA A 121 -27.50 29.27 17.68
C ALA A 121 -28.37 29.25 18.96
N GLU A 122 -28.09 28.33 19.89
CA GLU A 122 -28.77 28.28 21.19
C GLU A 122 -28.56 29.57 21.99
N GLU A 123 -27.33 30.08 22.04
CA GLU A 123 -27.03 31.33 22.74
C GLU A 123 -27.79 32.52 22.14
N ARG A 124 -27.86 32.59 20.80
CA ARG A 124 -28.66 33.60 20.09
C ARG A 124 -30.14 33.47 20.41
N GLU A 125 -30.66 32.26 20.47
CA GLU A 125 -32.06 32.03 20.84
C GLU A 125 -32.35 32.45 22.28
N ARG A 126 -31.49 32.06 23.23
CA ARG A 126 -31.61 32.48 24.64
C ARG A 126 -31.50 34.00 24.78
N ALA A 127 -30.59 34.65 24.05
CA ALA A 127 -30.46 36.11 24.02
C ALA A 127 -31.70 36.78 23.42
N ALA A 128 -32.22 36.26 22.30
CA ALA A 128 -33.42 36.77 21.66
C ALA A 128 -34.66 36.60 22.56
N ARG A 129 -34.79 35.46 23.24
CA ARG A 129 -35.86 35.21 24.22
C ARG A 129 -35.81 36.23 25.36
N ARG A 130 -34.62 36.45 25.95
CA ARG A 130 -34.42 37.46 27.00
C ARG A 130 -34.77 38.87 26.51
N ALA A 131 -34.30 39.25 25.32
CA ALA A 131 -34.60 40.55 24.73
C ALA A 131 -36.11 40.75 24.47
N ARG A 132 -36.82 39.71 24.00
CA ARG A 132 -38.28 39.76 23.81
C ARG A 132 -39.02 39.98 25.12
N ILE A 133 -38.62 39.28 26.19
CA ILE A 133 -39.21 39.44 27.52
C ILE A 133 -38.98 40.86 28.06
N GLN A 134 -37.74 41.36 27.98
CA GLN A 134 -37.40 42.71 28.42
C GLN A 134 -38.17 43.78 27.64
N ASN A 135 -38.22 43.67 26.30
CA ASN A 135 -38.99 44.59 25.46
C ASN A 135 -40.49 44.58 25.79
N ARG A 136 -41.07 43.40 26.04
CA ARG A 136 -42.49 43.27 26.42
C ARG A 136 -42.75 43.98 27.74
N GLY A 137 -41.90 43.76 28.75
CA GLY A 137 -41.99 44.43 30.04
C GLY A 137 -41.88 45.96 29.93
N ALA A 138 -40.88 46.45 29.18
CA ALA A 138 -40.69 47.88 28.94
C ALA A 138 -41.91 48.53 28.27
N ILE A 139 -42.48 47.88 27.25
CA ILE A 139 -43.69 48.38 26.57
C ILE A 139 -44.87 48.47 27.53
N LEU A 140 -45.11 47.44 28.35
CA LEU A 140 -46.22 47.43 29.32
C LEU A 140 -46.05 48.51 30.39
N GLN A 141 -44.82 48.70 30.89
CA GLN A 141 -44.51 49.76 31.84
C GLN A 141 -44.74 51.15 31.24
N ILE A 142 -44.26 51.40 30.02
CA ILE A 142 -44.45 52.67 29.31
C ILE A 142 -45.96 52.93 29.10
N ARG A 143 -46.73 51.92 28.67
CA ARG A 143 -48.18 52.06 28.49
C ARG A 143 -48.90 52.43 29.79
N TYR A 144 -48.53 51.79 30.90
CA TYR A 144 -49.13 52.12 32.20
C TYR A 144 -48.77 53.55 32.66
N GLN A 145 -47.54 54.01 32.39
CA GLN A 145 -47.12 55.37 32.72
C GLN A 145 -47.81 56.45 31.88
N LEU A 146 -48.04 56.17 30.59
CA LEU A 146 -48.77 57.09 29.69
C LEU A 146 -50.26 57.10 29.98
N GLU A 147 -50.85 55.94 30.27
CA GLU A 147 -52.28 55.76 30.51
C GLU A 147 -52.52 54.86 31.74
N PRO A 148 -52.60 55.44 32.95
CA PRO A 148 -52.83 54.68 34.17
C PRO A 148 -54.31 54.30 34.30
N ASN A 149 -54.73 53.30 33.54
CA ASN A 149 -56.07 52.71 33.59
C ASN A 149 -56.03 51.27 34.12
N GLU A 150 -57.19 50.72 34.51
CA GLU A 150 -57.27 49.39 35.12
C GLU A 150 -56.86 48.28 34.15
N ALA A 151 -57.13 48.43 32.85
CA ALA A 151 -56.74 47.47 31.83
C ALA A 151 -55.21 47.33 31.71
N ASN A 152 -54.48 48.45 31.69
CA ASN A 152 -53.01 48.47 31.65
C ASN A 152 -52.41 47.96 32.97
N ARG A 153 -53.06 48.24 34.11
CA ARG A 153 -52.68 47.72 35.43
C ARG A 153 -52.81 46.19 35.49
N GLN A 154 -53.93 45.66 35.02
CA GLN A 154 -54.20 44.22 34.95
C GLN A 154 -53.16 43.53 34.05
N ALA A 155 -52.94 44.05 32.83
CA ALA A 155 -51.98 43.48 31.88
C ALA A 155 -50.54 43.48 32.41
N LEU A 156 -50.13 44.50 33.17
CA LEU A 156 -48.82 44.54 33.82
C LEU A 156 -48.73 43.54 34.97
N ARG A 157 -49.77 43.41 35.80
CA ARG A 157 -49.83 42.40 36.88
C ARG A 157 -49.77 40.97 36.34
N ASP A 158 -50.54 40.68 35.29
CA ASP A 158 -50.56 39.36 34.65
C ASP A 158 -49.18 39.00 34.08
N PHE A 159 -48.49 39.96 33.47
CA PHE A 159 -47.13 39.75 32.98
C PHE A 159 -46.10 39.55 34.10
N LEU A 160 -46.22 40.27 35.22
CA LEU A 160 -45.35 40.07 36.38
C LEU A 160 -45.60 38.71 37.05
N ALA A 161 -46.87 38.28 37.14
CA ALA A 161 -47.21 36.94 37.62
C ALA A 161 -46.64 35.85 36.69
N PHE A 162 -46.73 36.02 35.37
CA PHE A 162 -46.10 35.14 34.39
C PHE A 162 -44.58 35.03 34.59
N LEU A 163 -43.89 36.13 34.85
CA LEU A 163 -42.46 36.11 35.14
C LEU A 163 -42.13 35.45 36.48
N GLN A 164 -43.02 35.51 37.46
CA GLN A 164 -42.83 34.84 38.74
C GLN A 164 -43.02 33.31 38.63
N GLU A 165 -43.89 32.86 37.74
CA GLU A 165 -44.19 31.44 37.51
C GLU A 165 -43.20 30.76 36.53
N TYR A 166 -42.74 31.48 35.50
CA TYR A 166 -41.91 30.95 34.42
C TYR A 166 -40.54 31.64 34.28
N GLY A 167 -40.08 32.32 35.34
CA GLY A 167 -38.87 33.15 35.34
C GLY A 167 -37.54 32.41 35.48
N GLU A 168 -37.54 31.08 35.69
CA GLU A 168 -36.34 30.23 35.65
C GLU A 168 -36.11 29.61 34.26
#